data_AF-Q1LC06-F1
#
_entry.id   AF-Q1LC06-F1
#
_cell.length_a   1.000
_cell.length_b   1.000
_cell.length_c   1.000
_cell.angle_alpha   90.00
_cell.angle_beta   90.00
_cell.angle_gamma   90.00
#
_symmetry.space_group_name_H-M   'P 1'
#
loop_
_entity.id
_entity.type
_entity.pdbx_description
1 polymer ?
#
loop_
_entity_poly.entity_id
_entity_poly.type
_entity_poly.pdbx_seq_one_letter_code
_entity_poly.pdbx_strand_id
1 'polypeptide(L)'
;MATRTARGVLARKDFSFAQLAERISVDGMPESLRGTESKIHRGTYSLAFFLAMLDVVGAEYPTQWTKFIDSNKSWENAAKHVFLHEMKAHGLSVKDLSDRLEELGISLKPEKVEAQLANGELPFTAFLQLALVVPVSEFTRFVDRNDLLEAAGDREFSAFQGKP
;
A
#
# COMPACT_ATOMS: atom_id res chain seq x y z
N MET A 1 -8.62 -1.99 5.35
CA MET A 1 -8.19 -1.24 4.15
C MET A 1 -7.45 -2.07 3.12
N ALA A 2 -6.23 -2.53 3.41
CA ALA A 2 -5.40 -3.29 2.45
C ALA A 2 -6.19 -4.43 1.77
N THR A 3 -6.92 -5.24 2.54
CA THR A 3 -7.82 -6.27 1.99
C THR A 3 -8.80 -5.75 0.93
N ARG A 4 -9.45 -4.59 1.18
CA ARG A 4 -10.41 -3.98 0.24
C ARG A 4 -9.71 -3.49 -1.01
N THR A 5 -8.55 -2.84 -0.88
CA THR A 5 -7.77 -2.32 -2.00
C THR A 5 -7.40 -3.43 -2.98
N ALA A 6 -6.78 -4.52 -2.51
CA ALA A 6 -6.41 -5.63 -3.37
C ALA A 6 -7.64 -6.31 -4.00
N ARG A 7 -8.68 -6.60 -3.23
CA ARG A 7 -9.91 -7.21 -3.76
C ARG A 7 -10.61 -6.33 -4.78
N GLY A 8 -10.63 -5.01 -4.56
CA GLY A 8 -11.23 -4.05 -5.49
C GLY A 8 -10.51 -4.02 -6.83
N VAL A 9 -9.17 -4.08 -6.83
CA VAL A 9 -8.38 -4.19 -8.06
C VAL A 9 -8.71 -5.47 -8.81
N LEU A 10 -8.67 -6.62 -8.12
CA LEU A 10 -8.91 -7.92 -8.73
C LEU A 10 -10.31 -8.04 -9.32
N ALA A 11 -11.33 -7.57 -8.60
CA ALA A 11 -12.71 -7.57 -9.08
C ALA A 11 -12.90 -6.71 -10.33
N ARG A 12 -12.26 -5.52 -10.40
CA ARG A 12 -12.35 -4.64 -11.58
C ARG A 12 -11.65 -5.20 -12.82
N LYS A 13 -10.65 -6.06 -12.63
CA LYS A 13 -9.88 -6.70 -13.70
C LYS A 13 -10.31 -8.13 -13.98
N ASP A 14 -11.40 -8.58 -13.36
CA ASP A 14 -11.92 -9.95 -13.45
C ASP A 14 -10.84 -11.02 -13.22
N PHE A 15 -10.04 -10.81 -12.18
CA PHE A 15 -8.91 -11.66 -11.82
C PHE A 15 -9.21 -12.48 -10.57
N SER A 16 -8.95 -13.79 -10.63
CA SER A 16 -9.00 -14.67 -9.47
C SER A 16 -7.69 -14.66 -8.68
N PHE A 17 -7.74 -15.08 -7.41
CA PHE A 17 -6.53 -15.27 -6.60
C PHE A 17 -5.58 -16.32 -7.19
N ALA A 18 -6.11 -17.33 -7.89
CA ALA A 18 -5.30 -18.35 -8.55
C ALA A 18 -4.50 -17.78 -9.71
N GLN A 19 -5.16 -17.02 -10.60
CA GLN A 19 -4.50 -16.33 -11.71
C GLN A 19 -3.47 -15.32 -11.22
N LEU A 20 -3.76 -14.62 -10.10
CA LEU A 20 -2.81 -13.69 -9.50
C LEU A 20 -1.56 -14.42 -9.00
N ALA A 21 -1.73 -15.47 -8.20
CA ALA A 21 -0.61 -16.22 -7.63
C ALA A 21 0.29 -16.83 -8.73
N GLU A 22 -0.32 -17.38 -9.78
CA GLU A 22 0.39 -17.94 -10.93
C GLU A 22 1.20 -16.87 -11.65
N ARG A 23 0.57 -15.75 -12.03
CA ARG A 23 1.24 -14.73 -12.84
C ARG A 23 2.30 -13.95 -12.08
N ILE A 24 2.07 -13.62 -10.80
CA ILE A 24 3.11 -13.01 -9.95
C ILE A 24 4.31 -13.96 -9.79
N SER A 25 4.08 -15.28 -9.74
CA SER A 25 5.16 -16.26 -9.69
C SER A 25 5.97 -16.31 -11.00
N VAL A 26 5.29 -16.25 -12.15
CA VAL A 26 5.94 -16.15 -13.47
C VAL A 26 6.80 -14.89 -13.56
N ASP A 27 6.34 -13.81 -12.93
CA ASP A 27 7.03 -12.52 -12.89
C ASP A 27 8.11 -12.41 -11.80
N GLY A 28 8.56 -13.55 -11.26
CA GLY A 28 9.74 -13.62 -10.40
C GLY A 28 9.49 -13.38 -8.91
N MET A 29 8.23 -13.31 -8.46
CA MET A 29 7.86 -13.32 -7.04
C MET A 29 7.15 -14.64 -6.70
N PRO A 30 7.86 -15.68 -6.23
CA PRO A 30 7.27 -16.98 -5.94
C PRO A 30 6.10 -16.87 -4.96
N GLU A 31 4.94 -17.36 -5.38
CA GLU A 31 3.71 -17.21 -4.64
C GLU A 31 2.83 -18.47 -4.76
N SER A 32 1.99 -18.71 -3.76
CA SER A 32 0.98 -19.77 -3.82
C SER A 32 -0.43 -19.19 -3.73
N LEU A 33 -1.43 -19.91 -4.25
CA LEU A 33 -2.83 -19.54 -4.09
C LEU A 33 -3.16 -19.29 -2.61
N ARG A 34 -2.83 -20.26 -1.75
CA ARG A 34 -3.08 -20.15 -0.30
C ARG A 34 -2.34 -18.96 0.31
N GLY A 35 -1.08 -18.72 -0.08
CA GLY A 35 -0.31 -17.57 0.39
C GLY A 35 -0.94 -16.24 0.02
N THR A 36 -1.31 -16.09 -1.26
CA THR A 36 -2.01 -14.93 -1.85
C THR A 36 -3.33 -14.65 -1.14
N GLU A 37 -4.20 -15.64 -1.06
CA GLU A 37 -5.50 -15.50 -0.40
C GLU A 37 -5.33 -15.08 1.05
N SER A 38 -4.42 -15.74 1.77
CA SER A 38 -4.21 -15.51 3.19
C SER A 38 -3.68 -14.10 3.48
N LYS A 39 -2.71 -13.61 2.69
CA LYS A 39 -2.15 -12.26 2.87
C LYS A 39 -3.11 -11.16 2.43
N ILE A 40 -3.87 -11.37 1.36
CA ILE A 40 -4.91 -10.40 0.93
C ILE A 40 -6.02 -10.37 1.95
N HIS A 41 -6.50 -11.52 2.42
CA HIS A 41 -7.57 -11.59 3.41
C HIS A 41 -7.19 -10.85 4.69
N ARG A 42 -5.99 -11.10 5.22
CA ARG A 42 -5.47 -10.41 6.41
C ARG A 42 -5.02 -8.97 6.16
N GLY A 43 -4.84 -8.56 4.90
CA GLY A 43 -4.29 -7.25 4.56
C GLY A 43 -2.81 -7.09 4.97
N THR A 44 -2.05 -8.18 5.05
CA THR A 44 -0.66 -8.21 5.53
C THR A 44 0.37 -8.33 4.41
N TYR A 45 0.02 -7.88 3.20
CA TYR A 45 0.92 -7.95 2.04
C TYR A 45 1.83 -6.71 1.95
N SER A 46 2.97 -6.87 1.27
CA SER A 46 3.94 -5.80 1.07
C SER A 46 3.52 -4.86 -0.06
N LEU A 47 4.10 -3.65 -0.09
CA LEU A 47 3.96 -2.75 -1.22
C LEU A 47 4.53 -3.39 -2.50
N ALA A 48 5.61 -4.17 -2.40
CA ALA A 48 6.17 -4.92 -3.53
C ALA A 48 5.14 -5.86 -4.16
N PHE A 49 4.45 -6.66 -3.34
CA PHE A 49 3.37 -7.52 -3.80
C PHE A 49 2.23 -6.73 -4.45
N PHE A 50 1.89 -5.57 -3.89
CA PHE A 50 0.86 -4.71 -4.47
C PHE A 50 1.25 -4.17 -5.85
N LEU A 51 2.48 -3.69 -6.02
CA LEU A 51 2.97 -3.20 -7.31
C LEU A 51 3.01 -4.32 -8.35
N ALA A 52 3.53 -5.50 -7.98
CA ALA A 52 3.51 -6.68 -8.85
C ALA A 52 2.08 -7.06 -9.26
N MET A 53 1.13 -7.03 -8.32
CA MET A 53 -0.28 -7.26 -8.61
C MET A 53 -0.81 -6.24 -9.60
N LEU A 54 -0.54 -4.94 -9.43
CA LEU A 54 -1.03 -3.91 -10.35
C LEU A 54 -0.53 -4.14 -11.78
N ASP A 55 0.75 -4.46 -11.93
CA ASP A 55 1.37 -4.71 -13.22
C ASP A 55 0.78 -5.97 -13.90
N VAL A 56 0.80 -7.11 -13.19
CA VAL A 56 0.34 -8.41 -13.69
C VAL A 56 -1.14 -8.42 -14.10
N VAL A 57 -1.99 -7.67 -13.39
CA VAL A 57 -3.42 -7.57 -13.71
C VAL A 57 -3.71 -6.48 -14.75
N GLY A 58 -2.69 -5.77 -15.24
CA GLY A 58 -2.81 -4.66 -16.17
C GLY A 58 -3.62 -3.50 -15.59
N ALA A 59 -3.53 -3.27 -14.28
CA ALA A 59 -4.15 -2.12 -13.63
C ALA A 59 -3.30 -0.88 -13.86
N GLU A 60 -3.96 0.23 -14.20
CA GLU A 60 -3.31 1.53 -14.29
C GLU A 60 -2.80 1.94 -12.92
N TYR A 61 -1.56 2.44 -12.85
CA TYR A 61 -0.93 3.01 -11.65
C TYR A 61 -0.43 4.44 -11.96
N PRO A 62 -0.16 5.25 -10.92
CA PRO A 62 0.33 6.62 -11.11
C PRO A 62 1.54 6.68 -12.04
N THR A 63 1.49 7.56 -13.03
CA THR A 63 2.50 7.63 -14.11
C THR A 63 3.92 7.90 -13.60
N GLN A 64 4.06 8.56 -12.44
CA GLN A 64 5.35 8.79 -11.81
C GLN A 64 6.01 7.50 -11.29
N TRP A 65 5.25 6.40 -11.17
CA TRP A 65 5.76 5.08 -10.77
C TRP A 65 6.32 4.26 -11.93
N THR A 66 5.91 4.55 -13.17
CA THR A 66 6.29 3.77 -14.37
C THR A 66 7.79 3.54 -14.46
N LYS A 67 8.59 4.59 -14.29
CA LYS A 67 10.06 4.47 -14.32
C LYS A 67 10.64 3.55 -13.25
N PHE A 68 9.93 3.33 -12.13
CA PHE A 68 10.38 2.42 -11.07
C PHE A 68 9.84 1.02 -11.28
N ILE A 69 8.69 0.86 -11.92
CA ILE A 69 8.14 -0.46 -12.22
C ILE A 69 8.94 -1.07 -13.39
N ASP A 70 9.10 -0.32 -14.49
CA ASP A 70 9.74 -0.79 -15.72
C ASP A 70 11.25 -1.01 -15.59
N SER A 71 11.94 -0.23 -14.74
CA SER A 71 13.40 -0.24 -14.68
C SER A 71 13.99 -1.26 -13.69
N ASN A 72 13.15 -1.96 -12.92
CA ASN A 72 13.61 -2.59 -11.70
C ASN A 72 14.02 -4.05 -11.87
N LYS A 73 15.06 -4.41 -11.12
CA LYS A 73 15.57 -5.79 -11.04
C LYS A 73 14.76 -6.66 -10.09
N SER A 74 13.99 -6.05 -9.18
CA SER A 74 13.10 -6.73 -8.23
C SER A 74 11.97 -5.80 -7.74
N TRP A 75 10.85 -6.40 -7.33
CA TRP A 75 9.66 -5.68 -6.85
C TRP A 75 9.89 -4.94 -5.52
N GLU A 76 10.80 -5.41 -4.67
CA GLU A 76 11.19 -4.75 -3.42
C GLU A 76 11.90 -3.42 -3.68
N ASN A 77 12.75 -3.37 -4.70
CA ASN A 77 13.38 -2.13 -5.13
C ASN A 77 12.37 -1.15 -5.73
N ALA A 78 11.37 -1.64 -6.46
CA ALA A 78 10.27 -0.82 -6.96
C ALA A 78 9.47 -0.21 -5.81
N ALA A 79 9.09 -1.02 -4.82
CA ALA A 79 8.39 -0.56 -3.64
C ALA A 79 9.17 0.52 -2.87
N LYS A 80 10.47 0.31 -2.66
CA LYS A 80 11.35 1.29 -2.02
C LYS A 80 11.40 2.60 -2.79
N HIS A 81 11.64 2.54 -4.10
CA HIS A 81 11.73 3.75 -4.93
C HIS A 81 10.40 4.50 -5.00
N VAL A 82 9.27 3.79 -5.13
CA VAL A 82 7.94 4.40 -5.09
C VAL A 82 7.71 5.10 -3.76
N PHE A 83 7.95 4.42 -2.63
CA PHE A 83 7.74 5.02 -1.30
C PHE A 83 8.62 6.27 -1.08
N LEU A 84 9.91 6.17 -1.38
CA LEU A 84 10.84 7.30 -1.25
C LEU A 84 10.52 8.44 -2.22
N HIS A 85 10.04 8.11 -3.42
CA HIS A 85 9.64 9.12 -4.40
C HIS A 85 8.46 9.94 -3.89
N GLU A 86 7.40 9.27 -3.40
CA GLU A 86 6.23 9.95 -2.87
C GLU A 86 6.58 10.80 -1.65
N MET A 87 7.41 10.30 -0.73
CA MET A 87 7.91 11.13 0.38
C MET A 87 8.66 12.37 -0.10
N LYS A 88 9.61 12.20 -1.02
CA LYS A 88 10.43 13.30 -1.54
C LYS A 88 9.60 14.32 -2.32
N ALA A 89 8.59 13.87 -3.07
CA ALA A 89 7.68 14.74 -3.82
C ALA A 89 6.95 15.74 -2.91
N HIS A 90 6.74 15.38 -1.64
CA HIS A 90 6.12 16.23 -0.62
C HIS A 90 7.12 16.82 0.40
N GLY A 91 8.43 16.68 0.16
CA GLY A 91 9.46 17.21 1.05
C GLY A 91 9.48 16.56 2.43
N LEU A 92 9.01 15.31 2.57
CA LEU A 92 8.96 14.60 3.85
C LEU A 92 10.22 13.76 4.08
N SER A 93 10.76 13.87 5.29
CA SER A 93 11.63 12.86 5.88
C SER A 93 10.82 11.76 6.56
N VAL A 94 11.47 10.65 6.92
CA VAL A 94 10.83 9.56 7.66
C VAL A 94 10.34 10.05 9.02
N LYS A 95 11.11 10.93 9.66
CA LYS A 95 10.72 11.58 10.91
C LYS A 95 9.47 12.44 10.73
N ASP A 96 9.40 13.26 9.68
CA ASP A 96 8.22 14.09 9.43
C ASP A 96 6.96 13.24 9.19
N LEU A 97 7.11 12.08 8.54
CA LEU A 97 6.01 11.14 8.37
C LEU A 97 5.55 10.58 9.72
N SER A 98 6.48 10.15 10.57
CA SER A 98 6.19 9.63 11.91
C SER A 98 5.49 10.66 12.79
N ASP A 99 6.01 11.89 12.84
CA ASP A 99 5.47 12.98 13.65
C ASP A 99 4.03 13.30 13.22
N ARG A 100 3.77 13.40 11.91
CA ARG A 100 2.41 13.65 11.38
C ARG A 100 1.45 12.49 11.59
N LEU A 101 1.93 11.24 11.55
CA LEU A 101 1.09 10.08 11.88
C LEU A 101 0.74 10.04 13.36
N GLU A 102 1.66 10.44 14.22
CA GLU A 102 1.43 10.53 15.66
C GLU A 102 0.37 11.59 16.01
N GLU A 103 0.36 12.73 15.31
CA GLU A 103 -0.71 13.74 15.39
C GLU A 103 -2.10 13.17 15.03
N LEU A 104 -2.14 12.13 14.19
CA LEU A 104 -3.36 11.40 13.82
C LEU A 104 -3.64 10.18 14.73
N GLY A 105 -2.89 10.00 15.82
CA GLY A 105 -3.03 8.87 16.75
C GLY A 105 -2.44 7.55 16.25
N ILE A 106 -1.66 7.56 15.16
CA ILE A 106 -1.05 6.39 14.53
C ILE A 106 0.43 6.33 14.91
N SER A 107 0.82 5.33 15.72
CA SER A 107 2.22 5.13 16.07
C SER A 107 2.97 4.38 14.95
N LEU A 108 3.82 5.10 14.21
CA LEU A 108 4.78 4.53 13.27
C LEU A 108 6.18 5.06 13.58
N LYS A 109 7.03 4.22 14.18
CA LYS A 109 8.39 4.63 14.57
C LYS A 109 9.31 4.83 13.36
N PRO A 110 10.11 5.90 13.30
CA PRO A 110 11.03 6.15 12.18
C PRO A 110 11.98 4.99 11.91
N GLU A 111 12.56 4.42 12.97
CA GLU A 111 13.56 3.34 12.88
C GLU A 111 12.95 2.07 12.26
N LYS A 112 11.66 1.85 12.48
CA LYS A 112 10.93 0.74 11.87
C LYS A 112 10.79 0.94 10.37
N VAL A 113 10.44 2.15 9.94
CA VAL A 113 10.29 2.46 8.51
C VAL A 113 11.64 2.38 7.80
N GLU A 114 12.69 2.92 8.42
CA GLU A 114 14.07 2.84 7.89
C GLU A 114 14.53 1.39 7.76
N ALA A 115 14.31 0.55 8.77
CA ALA A 115 14.63 -0.87 8.71
C ALA A 115 13.85 -1.59 7.59
N GLN A 116 12.56 -1.28 7.43
CA GLN A 116 11.74 -1.85 6.35
C GLN A 116 12.22 -1.41 4.97
N LEU A 117 12.65 -0.15 4.80
CA LEU A 117 13.25 0.37 3.57
C LEU A 117 14.65 -0.20 3.28
N ALA A 118 15.42 -0.52 4.32
CA ALA A 118 16.72 -1.16 4.20
C ALA A 118 16.57 -2.62 3.74
N ASN A 119 15.58 -3.34 4.30
CA ASN A 119 15.35 -4.75 4.03
C ASN A 119 14.44 -5.01 2.81
N GLY A 120 13.78 -3.99 2.26
CA GLY A 120 12.83 -4.15 1.15
C GLY A 120 11.47 -4.72 1.56
N GLU A 121 11.23 -4.89 2.87
CA GLU A 121 10.03 -5.52 3.43
C GLU A 121 8.95 -4.50 3.78
N LEU A 122 8.71 -3.55 2.88
CA LEU A 122 7.80 -2.44 3.15
C LEU A 122 6.34 -2.92 3.16
N PRO A 123 5.61 -2.88 4.29
CA PRO A 123 4.21 -3.28 4.33
C PRO A 123 3.36 -2.31 3.50
N PHE A 124 2.34 -2.81 2.80
CA PHE A 124 1.43 -1.92 2.08
C PHE A 124 0.69 -0.96 3.02
N THR A 125 0.47 -1.36 4.27
CA THR A 125 -0.11 -0.49 5.30
C THR A 125 0.74 0.74 5.61
N ALA A 126 2.08 0.64 5.56
CA ALA A 126 2.96 1.80 5.70
C ALA A 126 2.80 2.77 4.52
N PHE A 127 2.56 2.25 3.31
CA PHE A 127 2.25 3.08 2.14
C PHE A 127 0.88 3.76 2.27
N LEU A 128 -0.15 3.07 2.78
CA LEU A 128 -1.44 3.69 3.07
C LEU A 128 -1.33 4.80 4.12
N GLN A 129 -0.47 4.62 5.13
CA GLN A 129 -0.18 5.64 6.13
C GLN A 129 0.54 6.86 5.53
N LEU A 130 1.46 6.65 4.58
CA LEU A 130 2.02 7.75 3.80
C LEU A 130 0.92 8.49 3.02
N ALA A 131 0.04 7.77 2.32
CA ALA A 131 -1.05 8.34 1.53
C ALA A 131 -2.12 9.07 2.38
N LEU A 132 -2.17 8.79 3.68
CA LEU A 132 -2.98 9.52 4.65
C LEU A 132 -2.41 10.91 4.95
N VAL A 133 -1.09 11.01 5.07
CA VAL A 133 -0.39 12.25 5.41
C VAL A 133 -0.19 13.15 4.20
N VAL A 134 0.03 12.56 3.03
CA VAL A 134 0.21 13.29 1.77
C VAL A 134 -0.64 12.69 0.65
N PRO A 135 -1.28 13.54 -0.18
CA PRO A 135 -2.08 13.05 -1.29
C PRO A 135 -1.18 12.46 -2.37
N VAL A 136 -1.18 11.14 -2.49
CA VAL A 136 -0.56 10.45 -3.62
C VAL A 136 -1.47 10.60 -4.83
N SER A 137 -1.01 11.34 -5.85
CA SER A 137 -1.78 11.59 -7.07
C SER A 137 -2.22 10.27 -7.71
N GLU A 138 -3.47 10.20 -8.17
CA GLU A 138 -4.09 9.04 -8.84
C GLU A 138 -4.22 7.77 -7.98
N PHE A 139 -3.70 7.76 -6.76
CA PHE A 139 -3.85 6.62 -5.82
C PHE A 139 -5.30 6.46 -5.34
N THR A 140 -6.09 7.53 -5.40
CA THR A 140 -7.54 7.51 -5.12
C THR A 140 -8.33 6.55 -6.01
N ARG A 141 -7.76 6.14 -7.15
CA ARG A 141 -8.34 5.10 -8.03
C ARG A 141 -8.38 3.72 -7.37
N PHE A 142 -7.59 3.50 -6.32
CA PHE A 142 -7.51 2.23 -5.60
C PHE A 142 -8.08 2.29 -4.20
N VAL A 143 -8.04 3.46 -3.57
CA VAL A 143 -8.43 3.67 -2.19
C VAL A 143 -9.18 5.00 -2.08
N ASP A 144 -10.44 4.97 -1.63
CA ASP A 144 -11.15 6.22 -1.36
C ASP A 144 -10.46 6.97 -0.21
N ARG A 145 -10.41 8.31 -0.28
CA ARG A 145 -9.87 9.12 0.80
C ARG A 145 -10.68 8.96 2.09
N ASN A 146 -11.99 8.72 1.99
CA ASN A 146 -12.83 8.38 3.12
C ASN A 146 -12.46 7.02 3.73
N ASP A 147 -12.16 6.01 2.91
CA ASP A 147 -11.65 4.73 3.40
C ASP A 147 -10.33 4.89 4.18
N LEU A 148 -9.45 5.81 3.72
CA LEU A 148 -8.21 6.17 4.43
C LEU A 148 -8.51 6.80 5.78
N LEU A 149 -9.36 7.82 5.81
CA LEU A 149 -9.73 8.53 7.03
C LEU A 149 -10.46 7.64 8.04
N GLU A 150 -11.40 6.80 7.58
CA GLU A 150 -12.12 5.84 8.43
C GLU A 150 -11.15 4.88 9.15
N ALA A 151 -10.15 4.37 8.43
CA ALA A 151 -9.19 3.47 9.04
C ALA A 151 -8.16 4.15 9.95
N ALA A 152 -7.91 5.44 9.73
CA ALA A 152 -7.10 6.25 10.64
C ALA A 152 -7.88 6.61 11.92
N GLY A 153 -9.19 6.84 11.79
CA GLY A 153 -10.09 7.27 12.86
C GLY A 153 -10.74 6.14 13.67
N ASP A 154 -10.43 4.86 13.41
CA ASP A 154 -11.00 3.71 14.13
C ASP A 154 -10.33 3.49 15.51
N ARG A 155 -10.15 4.61 16.24
CA ARG A 155 -10.13 4.69 17.70
C ARG A 155 -11.10 5.80 18.12
N GLU A 156 -12.30 5.36 18.48
CA GLU A 156 -13.38 6.08 19.19
C GLU A 156 -13.94 7.37 18.54
N PHE A 157 -14.98 7.20 17.74
CA PHE A 157 -16.12 8.13 17.70
C PHE A 157 -17.46 7.36 17.80
N SER A 158 -17.57 6.52 18.85
CA SER A 158 -18.86 5.93 19.28
C SER A 158 -19.51 6.68 20.45
N ALA A 159 -19.10 7.92 20.74
CA ALA A 159 -19.77 8.77 21.69
C ALA A 159 -20.20 10.08 21.01
N PHE A 160 -21.49 10.42 21.14
CA PHE A 160 -22.20 11.57 20.58
C PHE A 160 -22.82 11.41 19.19
N GLN A 161 -23.84 10.55 19.10
CA GLN A 161 -25.13 11.05 18.61
C GLN A 161 -26.19 10.88 19.69
N GLY A 162 -26.49 12.02 20.33
CA GLY A 162 -27.60 12.15 21.26
C GLY A 162 -28.92 11.92 20.54
N LYS A 163 -29.75 11.11 21.19
CA LYS A 163 -31.19 11.04 21.01
C LYS A 163 -31.81 12.45 21.06
N PRO A 164 -32.84 12.74 20.26
CA PRO A 164 -34.04 13.37 20.80
C PRO A 164 -34.89 12.36 21.58
#